data_AF-A0AAU5G3S3-F1
#
_entry.id   AF-A0AAU5G3S3-F1
#
_cell.length_a   1.000
_cell.length_b   1.000
_cell.length_c   1.000
_cell.angle_alpha   90.00
_cell.angle_beta   90.00
_cell.angle_gamma   90.00
#
_symmetry.space_group_name_H-M   'P 1'
#
loop_
_entity.id
_entity.type
_entity.pdbx_description
1 polymer ?
#
loop_
_entity_poly.entity_id
_entity_poly.type
_entity_poly.pdbx_seq_one_letter_code
_entity_poly.pdbx_strand_id
1 'polypeptide(L)'
;MPRTLPSPARRWSARTGLIVVLSTERDDPPDWLRAGQALERILLHAATRHVMAAFHTQPLELPRLRTRVRETLTAGEFPQMILRLGSALSTCPVPRRPALEVLTAGATRSVGVSR
;
A
#
# COMPACT_ATOMS: atom_id res chain seq x y z
N MET A 1 -14.12 13.13 -12.76
CA MET A 1 -13.45 12.56 -13.95
C MET A 1 -12.74 11.28 -13.53
N PRO A 2 -13.11 10.08 -14.02
CA PRO A 2 -12.35 8.89 -13.68
C PRO A 2 -11.01 8.92 -14.42
N ARG A 3 -9.88 8.89 -13.69
CA ARG A 3 -8.54 8.70 -14.28
C ARG A 3 -8.50 7.29 -14.87
N THR A 4 -8.63 7.19 -16.18
CA THR A 4 -8.34 5.96 -16.91
C THR A 4 -6.85 5.69 -16.77
N LEU A 5 -6.48 4.65 -16.04
CA LEU A 5 -5.10 4.19 -16.02
C LEU A 5 -4.74 3.73 -17.44
N PRO A 6 -3.54 4.05 -17.95
CA PRO A 6 -3.13 3.58 -19.26
C PRO A 6 -3.22 2.05 -19.31
N SER A 7 -3.91 1.54 -20.35
CA SER A 7 -3.97 0.11 -20.63
C SER A 7 -2.54 -0.39 -20.87
N PRO A 8 -2.05 -1.42 -20.16
CA PRO A 8 -0.67 -1.85 -20.30
C PRO A 8 -0.43 -2.36 -21.73
N ALA A 9 0.36 -1.61 -22.49
CA ALA A 9 0.82 -2.02 -23.80
C ALA A 9 1.78 -3.21 -23.65
N ARG A 10 1.55 -4.24 -24.49
CA ARG A 10 2.27 -5.53 -24.60
C ARG A 10 2.07 -6.47 -23.42
N ARG A 11 1.55 -7.66 -23.77
CA ARG A 11 1.61 -8.95 -23.06
C ARG A 11 2.81 -9.01 -22.11
N TRP A 12 2.63 -8.58 -20.87
CA TRP A 12 3.60 -8.87 -19.82
C TRP A 12 3.65 -10.39 -19.69
N SER A 13 4.86 -10.96 -19.70
CA SER A 13 5.01 -12.35 -19.28
C SER A 13 4.40 -12.45 -17.88
N ALA A 14 3.71 -13.56 -17.57
CA ALA A 14 3.11 -13.77 -16.24
C ALA A 14 4.12 -13.63 -15.08
N ARG A 15 5.43 -13.57 -15.38
CA ARG A 15 6.55 -13.38 -14.44
C ARG A 15 6.88 -11.91 -14.12
N THR A 16 6.56 -10.97 -14.99
CA THR A 16 6.93 -9.54 -14.84
C THR A 16 5.71 -8.73 -14.43
N GLY A 17 5.51 -8.57 -13.11
CA GLY A 17 4.47 -7.70 -12.55
C GLY A 17 4.75 -6.20 -12.76
N LEU A 18 3.72 -5.38 -12.64
CA LEU A 18 3.78 -3.91 -12.71
C LEU A 18 4.42 -3.33 -11.45
N ILE A 19 5.41 -2.46 -11.60
CA ILE A 19 5.94 -1.67 -10.49
C ILE A 19 5.04 -0.44 -10.28
N VAL A 20 4.61 -0.22 -9.04
CA VAL A 20 3.79 0.90 -8.60
C VAL A 20 4.50 1.60 -7.46
N VAL A 21 4.54 2.93 -7.52
CA VAL A 21 4.97 3.79 -6.42
C VAL A 21 3.74 4.51 -5.88
N LEU A 22 3.46 4.34 -4.60
CA LEU A 22 2.43 5.10 -3.90
C LEU A 22 3.09 6.31 -3.24
N SER A 23 2.62 7.51 -3.57
CA SER A 23 3.15 8.78 -3.06
C SER A 23 2.06 9.63 -2.43
N THR A 24 2.50 10.60 -1.62
CA THR A 24 1.67 11.62 -0.99
C THR A 24 2.27 13.00 -1.23
N GLU A 25 1.44 14.05 -1.19
CA GLU A 25 1.89 15.44 -1.37
C GLU A 25 2.88 15.89 -0.27
N ARG A 26 2.76 15.31 0.93
CA ARG A 26 3.57 15.61 2.12
C ARG A 26 4.05 14.31 2.79
N ASP A 27 4.97 14.42 3.74
CA ASP A 27 5.56 13.31 4.48
C ASP A 27 5.34 13.43 5.99
N ASP A 28 4.13 13.84 6.37
CA ASP A 28 3.71 14.04 7.75
C ASP A 28 2.80 12.87 8.22
N PRO A 29 2.62 12.69 9.54
CA PRO A 29 1.83 11.57 10.07
C PRO A 29 0.41 11.39 9.48
N PRO A 30 -0.37 12.45 9.18
CA PRO A 30 -1.66 12.31 8.51
C PRO A 30 -1.55 11.70 7.10
N ASP A 31 -0.48 12.01 6.38
CA ASP A 31 -0.25 11.53 5.01
C ASP A 31 0.23 10.09 5.00
N TRP A 32 1.01 9.67 6.00
CA TRP A 32 1.32 8.26 6.23
C TRP A 32 0.05 7.44 6.45
N LEU A 33 -0.90 7.96 7.24
CA LEU A 33 -2.18 7.27 7.46
C LEU A 33 -3.00 7.19 6.16
N ARG A 34 -3.07 8.29 5.39
CA ARG A 34 -3.76 8.29 4.08
C ARG A 34 -3.12 7.30 3.11
N ALA A 35 -1.79 7.22 3.07
CA ALA A 35 -1.07 6.25 2.28
C ALA A 35 -1.38 4.81 2.72
N GLY A 36 -1.43 4.55 4.03
CA GLY A 36 -1.82 3.25 4.57
C GLY A 36 -3.24 2.83 4.15
N GLN A 37 -4.20 3.75 4.25
CA GLN A 37 -5.59 3.51 3.82
C GLN A 37 -5.72 3.36 2.30
N ALA A 38 -4.92 4.09 1.51
CA ALA A 38 -4.88 3.94 0.06
C ALA A 38 -4.28 2.57 -0.33
N LEU A 39 -3.21 2.17 0.36
CA LEU A 39 -2.58 0.86 0.19
C LEU A 39 -3.57 -0.27 0.49
N GLU A 40 -4.32 -0.20 1.60
CA GLU A 40 -5.35 -1.19 1.93
C GLU A 40 -6.35 -1.36 0.77
N ARG A 41 -6.88 -0.25 0.26
CA ARG A 41 -7.83 -0.27 -0.87
C ARG A 41 -7.21 -0.88 -2.13
N ILE A 42 -5.96 -0.54 -2.44
CA ILE A 42 -5.23 -1.12 -3.56
C ILE A 42 -5.10 -2.64 -3.40
N LEU A 43 -4.70 -3.11 -2.22
CA LEU A 43 -4.47 -4.54 -1.95
C LEU A 43 -5.77 -5.33 -1.97
N LEU A 44 -6.83 -4.83 -1.33
CA LEU A 44 -8.15 -5.48 -1.35
C LEU A 44 -8.71 -5.55 -2.76
N HIS A 45 -8.54 -4.49 -3.55
CA HIS A 45 -8.97 -4.45 -4.94
C HIS A 45 -8.12 -5.36 -5.85
N ALA A 46 -6.82 -5.48 -5.61
CA ALA A 46 -5.96 -6.43 -6.32
C ALA A 46 -6.35 -7.88 -6.01
N ALA A 47 -6.68 -8.17 -4.74
CA ALA A 47 -7.09 -9.49 -4.30
C ALA A 47 -8.37 -9.98 -5.00
N THR A 48 -9.37 -9.11 -5.24
CA THR A 48 -10.58 -9.48 -6.00
C THR A 48 -10.31 -9.84 -7.46
N ARG A 49 -9.10 -9.56 -7.97
CA ARG A 49 -8.66 -9.88 -9.33
C ARG A 49 -7.54 -10.92 -9.36
N HIS A 50 -7.27 -11.62 -8.26
CA HIS A 50 -6.17 -12.58 -8.14
C HIS A 50 -4.78 -11.96 -8.45
N VAL A 51 -4.62 -10.67 -8.18
CA VAL A 51 -3.34 -9.95 -8.29
C VAL A 51 -2.71 -9.86 -6.91
N MET A 52 -1.44 -10.25 -6.83
CA MET A 52 -0.63 -10.20 -5.61
C MET A 52 0.33 -9.02 -5.63
N ALA A 53 0.64 -8.50 -4.44
CA ALA A 53 1.63 -7.45 -4.23
C ALA A 53 2.89 -8.02 -3.57
N ALA A 54 4.05 -7.67 -4.11
CA ALA A 54 5.34 -7.82 -3.45
C ALA A 54 5.92 -6.44 -3.09
N PHE A 55 6.32 -6.25 -1.84
CA PHE A 55 6.81 -4.97 -1.33
C PHE A 55 8.32 -4.83 -1.54
N HIS A 56 8.75 -3.64 -1.92
CA HIS A 56 10.15 -3.29 -2.19
C HIS A 56 10.51 -1.96 -1.51
N THR A 57 10.25 -1.84 -0.20
CA THR A 57 10.42 -0.58 0.54
C THR A 57 11.84 -0.28 0.97
N GLN A 58 12.78 -1.23 0.86
CA GLN A 58 14.19 -1.04 1.25
C GLN A 58 14.85 0.21 0.62
N PRO A 59 14.62 0.56 -0.66
CA PRO A 59 15.18 1.78 -1.25
C PRO A 59 14.66 3.07 -0.59
N LEU A 60 13.48 3.04 0.03
CA LEU A 60 12.91 4.21 0.71
C LEU A 60 13.52 4.43 2.10
N GLU A 61 14.19 3.43 2.67
CA GLU A 61 14.87 3.54 3.96
C GLU A 61 16.19 4.32 3.87
N LEU A 62 16.76 4.44 2.66
CA LEU A 62 17.99 5.19 2.41
C LEU A 62 17.65 6.60 1.90
N PRO A 63 17.97 7.68 2.65
CA PRO A 63 17.55 9.04 2.30
C PRO A 63 17.93 9.46 0.86
N ARG A 64 19.14 9.11 0.41
CA ARG A 64 19.60 9.43 -0.95
C ARG A 64 18.79 8.73 -2.04
N LEU A 65 18.44 7.46 -1.84
CA LEU A 65 17.63 6.71 -2.79
C LEU A 65 16.18 7.18 -2.76
N ARG A 66 15.64 7.49 -1.58
CA ARG A 66 14.30 8.06 -1.43
C ARG A 66 14.17 9.38 -2.17
N THR A 67 15.15 10.29 -2.03
CA THR A 67 15.20 11.53 -2.82
C THR A 67 15.24 11.26 -4.31
N ARG A 68 16.07 10.30 -4.75
CA ARG A 68 16.15 9.94 -6.18
C ARG A 68 14.81 9.45 -6.73
N VAL A 69 14.11 8.58 -5.99
CA VAL A 69 12.76 8.10 -6.37
C VAL A 69 11.80 9.27 -6.45
N ARG A 70 11.83 10.17 -5.47
CA ARG A 70 10.98 11.36 -5.43
C ARG A 70 11.13 12.24 -6.68
N GLU A 71 12.37 12.50 -7.07
CA GLU A 71 12.67 13.37 -8.20
C GLU A 71 12.36 12.71 -9.55
N THR A 72 12.55 11.39 -9.65
CA THR A 72 12.50 10.68 -10.94
C THR A 72 11.16 10.00 -11.24
N LEU A 73 10.43 9.55 -10.21
CA LEU A 73 9.27 8.67 -10.40
C LEU A 73 7.95 9.27 -9.89
N THR A 74 8.00 10.25 -8.98
CA THR A 74 6.78 10.80 -8.34
C THR A 74 6.61 12.30 -8.57
N ALA A 75 7.33 12.88 -9.53
CA ALA A 75 7.26 14.31 -9.87
C ALA A 75 7.41 15.24 -8.64
N GLY A 76 8.24 14.84 -7.66
CA GLY A 76 8.49 15.61 -6.45
C GLY A 76 7.54 15.31 -5.28
N GLU A 77 6.56 14.41 -5.42
CA GLU A 77 5.78 13.90 -4.29
C GLU A 77 6.57 12.91 -3.42
N PHE A 78 6.15 12.71 -2.18
CA PHE A 78 6.87 11.87 -1.24
C PHE A 78 6.49 10.39 -1.40
N PRO A 79 7.42 9.51 -1.83
CA PRO A 79 7.14 8.09 -1.96
C PRO A 79 6.96 7.46 -0.57
N GLN A 80 5.85 6.73 -0.41
CA GLN A 80 5.45 6.02 0.81
C GLN A 80 5.62 4.51 0.66
N MET A 81 5.35 3.95 -0.52
CA MET A 81 5.50 2.51 -0.79
C MET A 81 5.98 2.27 -2.22
N ILE A 82 6.80 1.23 -2.41
CA ILE A 82 7.10 0.64 -3.72
C ILE A 82 6.60 -0.80 -3.70
N LEU A 83 5.80 -1.18 -4.68
CA LEU A 83 5.20 -2.49 -4.77
C LEU A 83 5.20 -3.00 -6.21
N ARG A 84 5.33 -4.33 -6.37
CA ARG A 84 5.14 -5.04 -7.62
C ARG A 84 3.81 -5.77 -7.59
N LEU A 85 2.93 -5.49 -8.55
CA LEU A 85 1.63 -6.13 -8.72
C LEU A 85 1.70 -7.16 -9.85
N GLY A 86 1.36 -8.42 -9.58
CA GLY A 86 1.41 -9.48 -10.60
C GLY A 86 0.47 -10.65 -10.30
N SER A 87 0.22 -11.47 -11.31
CA SER A 87 -0.57 -12.70 -11.14
C SER A 87 0.24 -13.73 -10.35
N ALA A 88 -0.37 -14.37 -9.37
CA ALA A 88 0.20 -15.53 -8.68
C ALA A 88 -0.71 -16.75 -8.91
N LEU A 89 -0.09 -17.93 -8.99
CA LEU A 89 -0.83 -19.19 -9.17
C LEU A 89 -1.37 -19.73 -7.82
N SER A 90 -0.81 -19.30 -6.70
CA SER A 90 -1.22 -19.75 -5.36
C SER A 90 -0.72 -18.82 -4.26
N THR A 91 -1.43 -18.77 -3.13
CA THR A 91 -1.04 -17.99 -1.95
C THR A 91 -1.18 -18.84 -0.69
N CYS A 92 -0.21 -18.76 0.22
CA CYS A 92 -0.33 -19.33 1.57
C CYS A 92 -0.63 -18.21 2.58
N PRO A 93 -1.59 -18.38 3.51
CA PRO A 93 -1.80 -17.43 4.59
C PRO A 93 -0.52 -17.24 5.40
N VAL A 94 -0.13 -15.98 5.58
CA VAL A 94 0.99 -15.64 6.46
C VAL A 94 0.51 -15.61 7.92
N PRO A 95 1.30 -16.12 8.88
CA PRO A 95 0.93 -16.06 10.29
C PRO A 95 0.63 -14.63 10.75
N ARG A 96 -0.35 -14.51 11.63
CA ARG A 96 -0.72 -13.26 12.31
C ARG A 96 -0.76 -13.53 13.81
N ARG A 97 -0.38 -12.52 14.61
CA ARG A 97 -0.58 -12.61 16.07
C ARG A 97 -2.09 -12.73 16.36
N PRO A 98 -2.50 -13.55 17.33
CA PRO A 98 -3.88 -13.60 17.79
C PRO A 98 -4.41 -12.21 18.16
N ALA A 99 -5.68 -11.94 17.86
CA ALA A 99 -6.28 -10.62 18.12
C ALA A 99 -6.20 -10.23 19.61
N LEU A 100 -6.41 -11.19 20.51
CA LEU A 100 -6.34 -10.98 21.96
C LEU A 100 -4.94 -10.59 22.46
N GLU A 101 -3.87 -10.85 21.70
CA GLU A 101 -2.51 -10.41 22.03
C GLU A 101 -2.21 -8.98 21.57
N VAL A 102 -3.07 -8.39 20.73
CA VAL A 102 -2.84 -7.07 20.10
C VAL A 102 -3.82 -6.02 20.61
N LEU A 103 -5.03 -6.43 20.95
CA LEU A 103 -6.06 -5.53 21.46
C LEU A 103 -5.76 -5.18 22.92
N THR A 104 -5.43 -3.92 23.18
CA THR A 104 -5.56 -3.37 24.53
C THR A 104 -7.03 -3.02 24.76
N ALA A 105 -7.56 -3.37 25.92
CA ALA A 105 -8.91 -2.94 26.29
C ALA A 105 -8.94 -1.41 26.31
N GLY A 106 -9.50 -0.81 25.25
CA GLY A 106 -9.78 0.62 25.23
C GLY A 106 -10.81 0.90 26.33
N ALA A 107 -10.54 1.90 27.17
CA ALA A 107 -11.50 2.36 28.17
C ALA A 107 -12.87 2.54 27.52
N THR A 108 -13.80 1.64 27.86
CA THR A 108 -15.21 1.78 27.52
C THR A 108 -15.68 3.03 28.24
N ARG A 109 -15.58 4.21 27.60
CA ARG A 109 -16.35 5.37 28.04
C ARG A 109 -17.80 4.93 27.90
N SER A 110 -18.42 4.64 29.03
CA SER A 110 -19.86 4.48 29.15
C SER A 110 -20.49 5.73 28.56
N VAL A 111 -20.93 5.63 27.31
CA VAL A 111 -21.88 6.58 26.76
C VAL A 111 -23.16 6.30 27.52
N GLY A 112 -23.37 7.05 28.60
CA GLY A 112 -24.61 7.04 29.36
C GLY A 112 -25.75 7.38 28.42
N VAL A 113 -26.56 6.38 28.09
CA VAL A 113 -27.88 6.59 27.51
C VAL A 113 -28.74 7.19 28.61
N SER A 114 -28.96 8.51 28.56
CA SER A 114 -30.02 9.14 29.34
C SER A 114 -31.36 8.76 28.74
N ARG A 115 -32.23 8.22 29.58
CA ARG A 115 -33.64 7.94 29.29
C ARG A 115 -34.43 9.23 29.11
#